data_AF-A0A914PA68-F1
#
_entry.id   AF-A0A914PA68-F1
#
_cell.length_a   1.000
_cell.length_b   1.000
_cell.length_c   1.000
_cell.angle_alpha   90.00
_cell.angle_beta   90.00
_cell.angle_gamma   90.00
#
_symmetry.space_group_name_H-M   'P 1'
#
loop_
_entity.id
_entity.type
_entity.pdbx_description
1 polymer ?
#
loop_
_entity_poly.entity_id
_entity_poly.type
_entity_poly.pdbx_seq_one_letter_code
_entity_poly.pdbx_strand_id
1 'polypeptide(L)'
;MFTMWFGETPVVLINDVPTMLETFVKDGEAYAGRPKMEHSFSGEFNLGLEGDYWRDHRRFSLQVLRNFGLGRNLMQERVLHEVVELIDHVKAEVKAGNEKVDMMAIVDICVGSIINSLTFGYSFDKVKFLLFTKLFEKKNIFEIK
;
A
#
# COMPACT_ATOMS: atom_id res chain seq x y z
N MET A 1 16.96 -3.36 -23.12
CA MET A 1 15.78 -4.26 -23.11
C MET A 1 16.20 -5.69 -23.42
N PHE A 2 15.74 -6.69 -22.64
CA PHE A 2 15.96 -8.11 -22.92
C PHE A 2 14.82 -8.95 -22.33
N THR A 3 14.64 -10.19 -22.80
CA THR A 3 13.58 -11.09 -22.32
C THR A 3 14.16 -12.14 -21.38
N MET A 4 13.51 -12.33 -20.23
CA MET A 4 13.79 -13.39 -19.26
C MET A 4 12.58 -14.33 -19.17
N TRP A 5 12.81 -15.64 -19.06
CA TRP A 5 11.74 -16.63 -18.99
C TRP A 5 11.51 -17.07 -17.54
N PHE A 6 10.30 -16.88 -17.03
CA PHE A 6 9.85 -17.42 -15.75
C PHE A 6 8.94 -18.63 -16.03
N GLY A 7 9.54 -19.82 -16.08
CA GLY A 7 8.86 -21.02 -16.56
C GLY A 7 8.41 -20.82 -18.01
N GLU A 8 7.11 -20.97 -18.26
CA GLU A 8 6.50 -20.77 -19.58
C GLU A 8 6.16 -19.30 -19.88
N THR A 9 6.31 -18.40 -18.90
CA THR A 9 5.95 -16.99 -19.03
C THR A 9 7.16 -16.14 -19.42
N PRO A 10 7.23 -15.59 -20.65
CA PRO A 10 8.28 -14.64 -21.01
C PRO A 10 8.00 -13.27 -20.38
N VAL A 11 9.02 -12.67 -19.78
CA VAL A 11 8.98 -11.34 -19.17
C VAL A 11 10.02 -10.44 -19.84
N VAL A 12 9.56 -9.32 -20.40
CA VAL A 12 10.41 -8.30 -21.01
C VAL A 12 10.91 -7.34 -19.94
N LEU A 13 12.23 -7.25 -19.78
CA LEU A 13 12.90 -6.38 -18.83
C LEU A 13 13.40 -5.11 -19.54
N ILE A 14 12.98 -3.97 -19.02
CA ILE A 14 13.44 -2.64 -19.41
C ILE A 14 14.36 -2.15 -18.28
N ASN A 15 15.63 -1.87 -18.58
CA ASN A 15 16.67 -1.60 -17.57
C ASN A 15 17.40 -0.26 -17.81
N ASP A 16 16.79 0.63 -18.58
CA ASP A 16 17.39 1.92 -18.90
C ASP A 16 16.31 3.00 -18.89
N VAL A 17 16.66 4.16 -18.31
CA VAL A 17 15.73 5.28 -18.10
C VAL A 17 15.17 5.81 -19.43
N PRO A 18 15.96 5.99 -20.50
CA PRO A 18 15.43 6.46 -21.78
C PRO A 18 14.31 5.56 -22.31
N THR A 19 14.52 4.23 -22.35
CA THR A 19 13.49 3.30 -22.79
C THR A 19 12.31 3.24 -21.82
N MET A 20 12.52 3.33 -20.50
CA MET A 20 11.39 3.42 -19.54
C MET A 20 10.49 4.62 -19.80
N LEU A 21 11.06 5.79 -20.12
CA LEU A 21 10.29 6.99 -20.44
C LEU A 21 9.56 6.84 -21.78
N GLU A 22 10.20 6.21 -22.76
CA GLU A 22 9.56 5.92 -24.04
C GLU A 22 8.37 4.97 -23.89
N THR A 23 8.52 3.87 -23.16
CA THR A 23 7.47 2.86 -23.01
C THR A 23 6.39 3.27 -22.01
N PHE A 24 6.75 3.66 -20.78
CA PHE A 24 5.76 3.87 -19.72
C PHE A 24 5.14 5.27 -19.71
N VAL A 25 5.76 6.25 -20.38
CA VAL A 25 5.25 7.64 -20.41
C VAL A 25 4.77 8.03 -21.79
N LYS A 26 5.61 7.90 -22.84
CA LYS A 26 5.20 8.30 -24.20
C LYS A 26 4.18 7.34 -24.80
N ASP A 27 4.42 6.03 -24.66
CA ASP A 27 3.52 4.97 -25.15
C ASP A 27 2.74 4.29 -24.02
N GLY A 28 2.44 5.05 -22.95
CA GLY A 28 1.93 4.48 -21.70
C GLY A 28 0.59 3.74 -21.81
N GLU A 29 -0.20 3.97 -22.86
CA GLU A 29 -1.44 3.23 -23.11
C GLU A 29 -1.18 1.79 -23.58
N ALA A 30 -0.18 1.58 -24.45
CA ALA A 30 0.20 0.25 -24.93
C ALA A 30 0.76 -0.64 -23.80
N TYR A 31 1.41 -0.03 -22.80
CA TYR A 31 1.99 -0.72 -21.64
C TYR A 31 1.14 -0.58 -20.36
N ALA A 32 -0.12 -0.17 -20.46
CA ALA A 32 -1.00 0.04 -19.31
C ALA A 32 -1.50 -1.26 -18.64
N GLY A 33 -1.33 -2.40 -19.30
CA GLY A 33 -1.78 -3.72 -18.83
C GLY A 33 -1.17 -4.12 -17.48
N ARG A 34 -1.79 -5.11 -16.84
CA ARG A 34 -1.39 -5.65 -15.54
C ARG A 34 -0.99 -7.12 -15.73
N PRO A 35 0.17 -7.55 -15.24
CA PRO A 35 0.55 -8.95 -15.32
C PRO A 35 -0.42 -9.80 -14.50
N LYS A 36 -0.94 -10.87 -15.10
CA LYS A 36 -1.72 -11.88 -14.39
C LYS A 36 -0.76 -12.77 -13.59
N MET A 37 -0.41 -12.35 -12.38
CA MET A 37 0.32 -13.23 -11.46
C MET A 37 -0.67 -14.08 -10.67
N GLU A 38 -0.42 -15.39 -10.54
CA GLU A 38 -1.30 -16.33 -9.83
C GLU A 38 -1.55 -15.95 -8.35
N HIS A 39 -0.63 -15.18 -7.75
CA HIS A 39 -0.72 -14.67 -6.37
C HIS A 39 -1.07 -13.17 -6.27
N SER A 40 -1.28 -12.48 -7.38
CA SER A 40 -1.79 -11.10 -7.33
C SER A 40 -3.24 -11.15 -6.89
N PHE A 41 -3.56 -10.51 -5.75
CA PHE A 41 -4.90 -10.34 -5.15
C PHE A 41 -6.01 -10.75 -6.12
N SER A 42 -6.30 -12.05 -6.17
CA SER A 42 -7.24 -12.63 -7.13
C SER A 42 -8.64 -12.31 -6.63
N GLY A 43 -9.11 -11.12 -6.98
CA GLY A 43 -10.37 -10.60 -6.53
C GLY A 43 -10.66 -9.23 -7.12
N GLU A 44 -11.90 -8.79 -6.98
CA GLU A 44 -12.48 -7.52 -7.44
C GLU A 44 -11.81 -6.25 -6.84
N PHE A 45 -10.68 -6.42 -6.16
CA PHE A 45 -9.86 -5.33 -5.66
C PHE A 45 -9.06 -4.72 -6.80
N ASN A 46 -9.07 -3.39 -6.88
CA ASN A 46 -8.59 -2.55 -7.99
C ASN A 46 -7.23 -2.92 -8.62
N LEU A 47 -6.35 -3.67 -7.94
CA LEU A 47 -4.99 -3.96 -8.39
C LEU A 47 -4.91 -4.99 -9.53
N GLY A 48 -5.91 -5.87 -9.67
CA GLY A 48 -5.97 -6.87 -10.75
C GLY A 48 -6.89 -6.52 -11.92
N LEU A 49 -7.57 -5.36 -11.86
CA LEU A 49 -8.48 -4.91 -12.92
C LEU A 49 -7.69 -4.33 -14.11
N GLU A 50 -8.19 -4.53 -15.32
CA GLU A 50 -7.64 -3.97 -16.56
C GLU A 50 -8.71 -3.19 -17.35
N GLY A 51 -8.25 -2.47 -18.38
CA GLY A 51 -9.14 -1.77 -19.32
C GLY A 51 -9.99 -0.67 -18.67
N ASP A 52 -11.22 -0.51 -19.16
CA ASP A 52 -12.12 0.55 -18.72
C ASP A 52 -12.55 0.40 -17.25
N TYR A 53 -12.71 -0.83 -16.77
CA TYR A 53 -13.00 -1.09 -15.35
C TYR A 53 -11.92 -0.51 -14.42
N TRP A 54 -10.64 -0.73 -14.74
CA TRP A 54 -9.54 -0.12 -13.98
C TRP A 54 -9.56 1.41 -14.07
N ARG A 55 -9.80 1.97 -15.26
CA ARG A 55 -9.84 3.43 -15.47
C ARG A 55 -10.94 4.08 -14.63
N ASP A 56 -12.14 3.49 -14.63
CA ASP A 56 -13.29 4.00 -13.89
C ASP A 56 -13.10 3.87 -12.38
N HIS A 57 -12.67 2.70 -11.89
CA HIS A 57 -12.37 2.48 -10.48
C HIS A 57 -11.28 3.44 -9.98
N ARG A 58 -10.18 3.59 -10.72
CA ARG A 58 -9.10 4.53 -10.38
C ARG A 58 -9.62 5.96 -10.31
N ARG A 59 -10.42 6.39 -11.30
CA ARG A 59 -10.99 7.74 -11.34
C ARG A 59 -11.90 7.99 -10.13
N PHE A 60 -12.80 7.05 -9.85
CA PHE A 60 -13.70 7.11 -8.70
C PHE A 60 -12.92 7.17 -7.38
N SER A 61 -11.98 6.24 -7.14
CA SER A 61 -11.18 6.21 -5.92
C SER A 61 -10.38 7.49 -5.71
N LEU A 62 -9.73 8.03 -6.75
CA LEU A 62 -8.99 9.30 -6.64
C LEU A 62 -9.91 10.49 -6.32
N GLN A 63 -11.13 10.49 -6.86
CA GLN A 63 -12.11 11.52 -6.54
C GLN A 63 -12.57 11.43 -5.07
N VAL A 64 -12.87 10.22 -4.59
CA VAL A 64 -13.23 9.99 -3.18
C VAL A 64 -12.10 10.41 -2.24
N LEU A 65 -10.86 10.02 -2.53
CA LEU A 65 -9.70 10.40 -1.71
C LEU A 65 -9.50 11.92 -1.66
N ARG A 66 -9.67 12.62 -2.79
CA ARG A 66 -9.63 14.10 -2.83
C ARG A 66 -10.75 14.74 -2.01
N ASN A 67 -11.95 14.16 -2.04
CA ASN A 67 -13.08 14.61 -1.21
C ASN A 67 -12.80 14.40 0.29
N PHE A 68 -12.10 13.33 0.65
CA PHE A 68 -11.63 13.10 2.01
C PHE A 68 -10.41 13.94 2.41
N GLY A 69 -9.88 14.77 1.51
CA GLY A 69 -8.84 15.75 1.82
C GLY A 69 -7.45 15.40 1.30
N LEU A 70 -7.29 14.34 0.49
CA LEU A 70 -6.01 14.04 -0.16
C LEU A 70 -5.52 15.27 -0.94
N GLY A 71 -4.30 15.73 -0.63
CA GLY A 71 -3.70 16.93 -1.21
C GLY A 71 -4.20 18.25 -0.63
N ARG A 72 -4.93 18.24 0.49
CA ARG A 72 -5.38 19.42 1.23
C ARG A 72 -4.89 19.40 2.68
N ASN A 73 -5.01 20.52 3.38
CA ASN A 73 -4.60 20.67 4.79
C ASN A 73 -5.25 19.64 5.73
N LEU A 74 -6.49 19.22 5.43
CA LEU A 74 -7.19 18.21 6.22
C LEU A 74 -6.44 16.87 6.29
N MET A 75 -5.73 16.47 5.22
CA MET A 75 -4.91 15.26 5.25
C MET A 75 -3.69 15.46 6.16
N GLN A 76 -3.05 16.62 6.09
CA GLN A 76 -1.92 16.95 6.95
C GLN A 76 -2.31 16.91 8.43
N GLU A 77 -3.47 17.47 8.80
CA GLU A 77 -3.97 17.43 10.18
C GLU A 77 -4.14 16.00 10.68
N ARG A 78 -4.70 15.10 9.86
CA ARG A 78 -4.81 13.68 10.22
C ARG A 78 -3.45 13.01 10.38
N VAL A 79 -2.51 13.25 9.48
CA VAL A 79 -1.15 12.71 9.60
C VAL A 79 -0.48 13.20 10.88
N LEU A 80 -0.60 14.49 11.21
CA LEU A 80 -0.03 15.06 12.42
C LEU A 80 -0.65 14.47 13.69
N HIS A 81 -1.96 14.23 13.70
CA HIS A 81 -2.64 13.57 14.80
C HIS A 81 -2.04 12.18 15.08
N GLU A 82 -1.91 11.35 14.05
CA GLU A 82 -1.36 10.00 14.17
C GLU A 82 0.14 9.99 14.54
N VAL A 83 0.90 10.99 14.07
CA VAL A 83 2.31 11.16 14.44
C VAL A 83 2.47 11.54 15.91
N VAL A 84 1.57 12.36 16.47
CA VAL A 84 1.58 12.67 17.90
C VAL A 84 1.33 11.40 18.72
N GLU A 85 0.35 10.58 18.34
CA GLU A 85 0.11 9.28 18.99
C GLU A 85 1.32 8.34 18.90
N LEU A 86 1.99 8.30 17.75
CA LEU A 86 3.23 7.55 17.56
C LEU A 86 4.33 8.00 18.53
N ILE A 87 4.54 9.32 18.66
CA ILE A 87 5.57 9.87 19.55
C ILE A 87 5.26 9.52 21.01
N ASP A 88 3.99 9.61 21.41
CA ASP A 88 3.57 9.28 22.76
C ASP A 88 3.68 7.79 23.06
N HIS A 89 3.45 6.93 22.07
CA HIS A 89 3.76 5.50 22.16
C HIS A 89 5.25 5.26 22.41
N VAL A 90 6.14 5.88 21.62
CA VAL A 90 7.59 5.74 21.80
C VAL A 90 8.02 6.21 23.19
N LYS A 91 7.51 7.36 23.66
CA LYS A 91 7.79 7.85 25.02
C LYS A 91 7.31 6.88 26.10
N ALA A 92 6.17 6.21 25.90
CA ALA A 92 5.64 5.22 26.83
C ALA A 92 6.54 3.98 26.91
N GLU A 93 7.03 3.47 25.77
CA GLU A 93 7.97 2.34 25.73
C GLU A 93 9.29 2.66 26.44
N VAL A 94 9.83 3.86 26.21
CA VAL A 94 11.05 4.32 26.90
C VAL A 94 10.82 4.43 28.41
N LYS A 95 9.68 4.96 28.85
CA LYS A 95 9.31 5.03 30.28
C LYS A 95 9.12 3.64 30.91
N ALA A 96 8.69 2.65 30.14
CA ALA A 96 8.53 1.28 30.59
C ALA A 96 9.88 0.55 30.77
N GLY A 97 11.00 1.19 30.42
CA GLY A 97 12.35 0.62 30.55
C GLY A 97 12.73 -0.28 29.38
N ASN A 98 12.00 -0.23 28.26
CA ASN A 98 12.33 -0.99 27.07
C ASN A 98 13.53 -0.35 26.35
N GLU A 99 14.71 -0.99 26.43
CA GLU A 99 15.93 -0.52 25.76
C GLU A 99 15.88 -0.70 24.23
N LYS A 100 14.98 -1.55 23.73
CA LYS A 100 14.79 -1.83 22.31
C LYS A 100 13.34 -1.60 21.94
N VAL A 101 13.12 -0.60 21.10
CA VAL A 101 11.81 -0.27 20.54
C VAL A 101 11.84 -0.62 19.06
N ASP A 102 10.88 -1.43 18.61
CA ASP A 102 10.72 -1.74 17.19
C ASP A 102 10.02 -0.57 16.47
N MET A 103 10.83 0.28 15.85
CA MET A 103 10.33 1.44 15.12
C MET A 103 9.56 1.05 13.85
N MET A 104 9.84 -0.11 13.25
CA MET A 104 9.14 -0.55 12.04
C MET A 104 7.69 -0.87 12.37
N ALA A 105 7.46 -1.67 13.41
CA ALA A 105 6.12 -2.01 13.89
C ALA A 105 5.31 -0.76 14.27
N ILE A 106 5.94 0.22 14.91
CA ILE A 106 5.25 1.46 15.33
C ILE A 106 4.88 2.33 14.11
N VAL A 107 5.77 2.44 13.12
CA VAL A 107 5.48 3.20 11.89
C VAL A 107 4.37 2.51 11.09
N ASP A 108 4.39 1.18 11.00
CA ASP A 108 3.35 0.41 10.32
C ASP A 108 1.96 0.63 10.97
N ILE A 109 1.91 0.70 12.31
CA ILE A 109 0.68 1.07 13.05
C ILE A 109 0.21 2.46 12.64
N CYS A 110 1.11 3.44 12.65
CA CYS A 110 0.77 4.83 12.31
C CYS A 110 0.24 4.95 10.87
N VAL A 111 0.92 4.34 9.89
CA VAL A 111 0.46 4.32 8.49
C VAL A 111 -0.88 3.62 8.36
N GLY A 112 -1.06 2.48 9.03
CA GLY A 112 -2.32 1.76 9.08
C GLY A 112 -3.46 2.60 9.65
N SER A 113 -3.22 3.31 10.76
CA SER A 113 -4.21 4.19 11.38
C SER A 113 -4.58 5.37 10.49
N ILE A 114 -3.60 5.98 9.79
CA ILE A 114 -3.88 7.06 8.82
C ILE A 114 -4.83 6.56 7.72
N ILE A 115 -4.53 5.39 7.14
CA ILE A 115 -5.37 4.80 6.08
C ILE A 115 -6.76 4.49 6.62
N ASN A 116 -6.85 3.86 7.79
CA ASN A 116 -8.10 3.41 8.38
C ASN A 116 -8.99 4.58 8.85
N SER A 117 -8.36 5.65 9.37
CA SER A 117 -9.01 6.92 9.68
C SER A 117 -9.58 7.56 8.42
N LEU A 118 -8.87 7.45 7.29
CA LEU A 118 -9.34 7.96 6.00
C LEU A 118 -10.50 7.13 5.41
N THR A 119 -10.45 5.80 5.52
CA THR A 119 -11.41 4.89 4.86
C THR A 119 -12.63 4.55 5.72
N PHE A 120 -12.46 4.43 7.04
CA PHE A 120 -13.50 3.99 7.98
C PHE A 120 -13.78 4.99 9.10
N GLY A 121 -13.01 6.08 9.19
CA GLY A 121 -13.24 7.12 10.19
C GLY A 121 -12.78 6.77 11.61
N TYR A 122 -11.96 5.72 11.78
CA TYR A 122 -11.37 5.38 13.09
C TYR A 122 -9.89 5.01 12.96
N SER A 123 -9.11 5.27 13.99
CA SER A 123 -7.70 4.89 14.08
C SER A 123 -7.54 3.54 14.78
N PHE A 124 -6.44 2.82 14.53
CA PHE A 124 -6.20 1.56 15.22
C PHE A 124 -5.80 1.80 16.67
N ASP A 125 -6.52 1.17 17.60
CA ASP A 125 -6.03 0.96 18.95
C ASP A 125 -5.01 -0.19 18.96
N LYS A 126 -4.06 -0.22 19.90
CA LYS A 126 -3.00 -1.23 20.02
C LYS A 126 -3.54 -2.66 19.88
N VAL A 127 -4.76 -2.92 20.40
CA VAL A 127 -5.45 -4.22 20.35
C VAL A 127 -6.02 -4.54 18.95
N LYS A 128 -6.54 -3.54 18.23
CA LYS A 128 -7.17 -3.73 16.92
C LYS A 128 -6.13 -3.94 15.82
N PHE A 129 -4.95 -3.35 15.95
CA PHE A 129 -3.84 -3.60 15.01
C PHE A 129 -3.24 -4.99 15.20
N LEU A 130 -3.11 -5.50 16.43
CA LEU A 130 -2.63 -6.87 16.66
C LEU A 130 -3.55 -7.93 16.03
N LEU A 131 -4.86 -7.63 15.95
CA LEU A 131 -5.82 -8.46 15.21
C LEU A 131 -5.59 -8.34 13.70
N PHE A 132 -5.33 -7.13 13.21
CA PHE A 132 -5.02 -6.86 11.80
C PHE A 132 -3.71 -7.55 11.36
N THR A 133 -2.60 -7.38 12.08
CA THR A 133 -1.32 -8.06 11.77
C THR A 133 -1.46 -9.57 11.81
N LYS A 134 -2.17 -10.12 12.82
CA LYS A 134 -2.50 -11.55 12.86
C LYS A 134 -3.29 -12.03 11.65
N LEU A 135 -4.14 -11.18 11.05
CA LEU A 135 -4.87 -11.50 9.81
C LEU A 135 -3.95 -11.51 8.59
N PHE A 136 -2.94 -10.63 8.54
CA PHE A 136 -1.92 -10.65 7.48
C PHE A 136 -0.95 -11.82 7.63
N GLU A 137 -0.48 -12.11 8.85
CA GLU A 137 0.35 -13.29 9.14
C GLU A 137 -0.39 -14.59 8.82
N LYS A 138 -1.68 -14.71 9.14
CA LYS A 138 -2.48 -15.89 8.77
C LYS A 138 -2.61 -16.11 7.26
N LYS A 139 -2.53 -15.05 6.45
CA LYS A 139 -2.52 -15.17 4.99
C LYS A 139 -1.15 -15.59 4.44
N ASN A 140 -0.05 -15.23 5.12
CA ASN A 140 1.30 -15.68 4.77
C ASN A 140 1.63 -17.13 5.18
N ILE A 141 0.73 -17.84 5.87
CA ILE A 141 0.95 -19.25 6.28
C ILE A 141 0.60 -20.26 5.15
N PHE A 142 0.10 -19.82 3.99
CA PHE A 142 -0.23 -20.70 2.87
C PHE A 142 0.83 -20.79 1.74
N GLU A 143 2.03 -20.23 1.92
CA GLU A 143 3.10 -20.26 0.90
C GLU A 143 4.35 -21.07 1.30
N ILE A 144 4.20 -22.16 2.06
CA ILE A 144 5.26 -23.18 2.12
C ILE A 144 4.64 -24.57 2.00
N LYS A 145 4.46 -25.03 0.76
CA LYS A 145 4.60 -26.44 0.38
C LYS A 145 4.83 -26.59 -1.12
#